data_AF-A0A842B5I9-F1
#
_entry.id   AF-A0A842B5I9-F1
#
_cell.length_a   1.000
_cell.length_b   1.000
_cell.length_c   1.000
_cell.angle_alpha   90.00
_cell.angle_beta   90.00
_cell.angle_gamma   90.00
#
_symmetry.space_group_name_H-M   'P 1'
#
loop_
_entity.id
_entity.type
_entity.pdbx_description
1 polymer ?
#
loop_
_entity_poly.entity_id
_entity_poly.type
_entity_poly.pdbx_seq_one_letter_code
_entity_poly.pdbx_strand_id
1 'polypeptide(L)'
;MDNYAERLIQFLKERADSDEKQAMEQYMRNQFVFLGLRSPVRRVLYREFVAEHGKPQDVIAVAQELYGQPEREFRYMAIDMLSKVVKKQPREMLDFYEQLIVTEPWWDTVDLLASTLVGGHLQLYPDMIEAYNTKWIDGDDIWLARTAILFQLKYKDKTDAALLFANCEKWLDSDEFFIQKAIGWALRQYAKFDANAVLAFVESHDLAPLSRREALKHF
;
A
#
# COMPACT_ATOMS: atom_id res chain seq x y z
N MET A 1 -0.13 -15.72 26.06
CA MET A 1 -0.32 -14.89 24.86
C MET A 1 -0.05 -13.47 25.29
N ASP A 2 0.93 -12.83 24.65
CA ASP A 2 1.42 -11.52 25.05
C ASP A 2 0.31 -10.50 24.76
N ASN A 3 -0.21 -9.83 25.79
CA ASN A 3 -1.28 -8.83 25.68
C ASN A 3 -0.73 -7.52 25.08
N TYR A 4 0.12 -7.61 24.06
CA TYR A 4 0.76 -6.43 23.49
C TYR A 4 -0.24 -5.67 22.61
N ALA A 5 -0.95 -6.37 21.73
CA ALA A 5 -1.89 -5.74 20.82
C ALA A 5 -3.08 -5.15 21.56
N GLU A 6 -3.71 -5.89 22.50
CA GLU A 6 -4.87 -5.35 23.23
C GLU A 6 -4.48 -4.12 24.07
N ARG A 7 -3.32 -4.15 24.76
CA ARG A 7 -2.80 -2.96 25.45
C ARG A 7 -2.56 -1.78 24.52
N LEU A 8 -2.01 -2.01 23.33
CA LEU A 8 -1.77 -0.95 22.34
C LEU A 8 -3.08 -0.39 21.79
N ILE A 9 -4.04 -1.26 21.51
CA ILE A 9 -5.39 -0.88 21.06
C ILE A 9 -6.05 0.00 22.10
N GLN A 10 -6.06 -0.43 23.36
CA GLN A 10 -6.65 0.32 24.46
C GLN A 10 -5.95 1.68 24.66
N PHE A 11 -4.61 1.68 24.66
CA PHE A 11 -3.81 2.90 24.79
C PHE A 11 -4.16 3.96 23.74
N LEU A 12 -4.40 3.54 22.49
CA LEU A 12 -4.76 4.45 21.41
C LEU A 12 -6.23 4.88 21.45
N LYS A 13 -7.14 3.97 21.83
CA LYS A 13 -8.57 4.30 22.01
C LYS A 13 -8.79 5.35 23.10
N GLU A 14 -8.04 5.28 24.19
CA GLU A 14 -8.08 6.27 25.28
C GLU A 14 -7.59 7.67 24.85
N ARG A 15 -6.92 7.76 23.70
CA ARG A 15 -6.33 8.99 23.17
C ARG A 15 -7.01 9.42 21.87
N ALA A 16 -8.15 8.83 21.53
CA ALA A 16 -8.93 9.19 20.36
C ALA A 16 -9.30 10.68 20.37
N ASP A 17 -9.38 11.26 19.18
CA ASP A 17 -9.70 12.66 18.94
C ASP A 17 -11.01 12.74 18.11
N SER A 18 -12.10 13.11 18.78
CA SER A 18 -13.41 13.21 18.13
C SER A 18 -13.49 14.32 17.10
N ASP A 19 -12.70 15.38 17.25
CA ASP A 19 -12.77 16.56 16.39
C ASP A 19 -12.12 16.25 15.03
N GLU A 20 -11.01 15.51 15.04
CA GLU A 20 -10.32 15.05 13.83
C GLU A 20 -11.03 13.87 13.15
N LYS A 21 -11.70 13.01 13.93
CA LYS A 21 -12.38 11.81 13.43
C LYS A 21 -13.29 12.10 12.24
N GLN A 22 -14.21 13.06 12.37
CA GLN A 22 -15.21 13.33 11.34
C GLN A 22 -14.57 13.74 10.00
N ALA A 23 -13.53 14.57 10.04
CA ALA A 23 -12.82 15.01 8.85
C ALA A 23 -12.10 13.85 8.14
N MET A 24 -11.51 12.93 8.92
CA MET A 24 -10.84 11.73 8.39
C MET A 24 -11.82 10.74 7.76
N GLU A 25 -12.98 10.53 8.38
CA GLU A 25 -14.05 9.69 7.84
C GLU A 25 -14.58 10.26 6.52
N GLN A 26 -14.88 11.55 6.46
CA GLN A 26 -15.35 12.22 5.25
C GLN A 26 -14.35 12.15 4.10
N TYR A 27 -13.05 12.29 4.39
CA TYR A 27 -11.98 12.16 3.40
C TYR A 27 -11.97 10.76 2.76
N MET A 28 -12.28 9.72 3.53
CA MET A 28 -12.46 8.34 3.05
C MET A 28 -13.91 8.03 2.61
N ARG A 29 -14.70 9.06 2.28
CA ARG A 29 -16.09 8.94 1.82
C ARG A 29 -16.99 8.19 2.82
N ASN A 30 -16.68 8.28 4.11
CA ASN A 30 -17.36 7.63 5.23
C ASN A 30 -17.44 6.09 5.10
N GLN A 31 -16.45 5.46 4.46
CA GLN A 31 -16.39 4.00 4.33
C GLN A 31 -15.78 3.30 5.56
N PHE A 32 -15.04 4.03 6.39
CA PHE A 32 -14.31 3.48 7.53
C PHE A 32 -14.50 4.35 8.77
N VAL A 33 -14.36 3.73 9.95
CA VAL A 33 -14.35 4.43 11.23
C VAL A 33 -12.92 4.84 11.56
N PHE A 34 -12.77 5.98 12.22
CA PHE A 34 -11.47 6.49 12.67
C PHE A 34 -11.44 6.77 14.18
N LEU A 35 -10.24 6.73 14.76
CA LEU A 35 -9.94 7.29 16.09
C LEU A 35 -9.73 8.80 16.06
N GLY A 36 -9.42 9.39 14.90
CA GLY A 36 -9.01 10.80 14.77
C GLY A 36 -7.49 10.99 14.91
N LEU A 37 -6.69 9.93 14.83
CA LEU A 37 -5.25 9.98 15.08
C LEU A 37 -4.47 10.12 13.78
N ARG A 38 -4.21 11.38 13.39
CA ARG A 38 -3.35 11.68 12.23
C ARG A 38 -1.95 11.07 12.40
N SER A 39 -1.29 10.78 11.27
CA SER A 39 0.00 10.10 11.21
C SER A 39 1.08 10.65 12.18
N PRO A 40 1.32 11.98 12.31
CA PRO A 40 2.29 12.50 13.27
C PRO A 40 1.98 12.12 14.72
N VAL A 41 0.71 12.28 15.14
CA VAL A 41 0.24 11.95 16.49
C VAL A 41 0.35 10.44 16.74
N ARG A 42 -0.18 9.63 15.83
CA ARG A 42 -0.10 8.16 15.93
C ARG A 42 1.33 7.64 16.08
N ARG A 43 2.29 8.24 15.37
CA ARG A 43 3.72 7.89 15.48
C ARG A 43 4.35 8.33 16.80
N VAL A 44 3.91 9.44 17.38
CA VAL A 44 4.33 9.88 18.72
C VAL A 44 3.80 8.88 19.76
N LEU A 45 2.50 8.61 19.74
CA LEU A 45 1.84 7.68 20.66
C LEU A 45 2.45 6.27 20.61
N TYR A 46 2.73 5.75 19.41
CA TYR A 46 3.40 4.45 19.29
C TYR A 46 4.81 4.45 19.90
N ARG A 47 5.57 5.55 19.79
CA ARG A 47 6.90 5.65 20.41
C ARG A 47 6.80 5.70 21.94
N GLU A 48 5.83 6.43 22.47
CA GLU A 48 5.56 6.48 23.91
C GLU A 48 5.21 5.09 24.45
N PHE A 49 4.28 4.39 23.79
CA PHE A 49 3.91 3.02 24.16
C PHE A 49 5.12 2.08 24.17
N VAL A 50 5.95 2.12 23.12
CA VAL A 50 7.16 1.28 23.03
C VAL A 50 8.19 1.64 24.09
N ALA A 51 8.30 2.91 24.48
CA ALA A 51 9.21 3.33 25.56
C ALA A 51 8.78 2.76 26.92
N GLU A 52 7.47 2.66 27.16
CA GLU A 52 6.92 2.16 28.42
C GLU A 52 6.82 0.62 28.48
N HIS A 53 6.59 -0.04 27.33
CA HIS A 53 6.22 -1.46 27.29
C HIS A 53 7.16 -2.33 26.45
N GLY A 54 8.17 -1.73 25.83
CA GLY A 54 9.09 -2.43 24.94
C GLY A 54 8.51 -2.66 23.54
N LYS A 55 9.23 -3.43 22.74
CA LYS A 55 8.79 -3.84 21.39
C LYS A 55 8.07 -5.19 21.47
N PRO A 56 7.12 -5.47 20.57
CA PRO A 56 6.48 -6.77 20.55
C PRO A 56 7.50 -7.85 20.16
N GLN A 57 7.39 -9.02 20.78
CA GLN A 57 8.21 -10.18 20.42
C GLN A 57 7.84 -10.71 19.04
N ASP A 58 6.52 -10.82 18.79
CA ASP A 58 5.96 -11.21 17.50
C ASP A 58 5.26 -10.03 16.82
N VAL A 59 5.99 -9.38 15.91
CA VAL A 59 5.46 -8.23 15.14
C VAL A 59 4.33 -8.65 14.21
N ILE A 60 4.35 -9.88 13.70
CA ILE A 60 3.38 -10.35 12.70
C ILE A 60 2.04 -10.60 13.39
N ALA A 61 2.05 -11.32 14.53
CA ALA A 61 0.85 -11.57 15.32
C ALA A 61 0.17 -10.25 15.74
N VAL A 62 0.96 -9.30 16.26
CA VAL A 62 0.41 -7.98 16.65
C VAL A 62 -0.13 -7.23 15.43
N ALA A 63 0.57 -7.24 14.29
CA ALA A 63 0.08 -6.56 13.09
C ALA A 63 -1.23 -7.19 12.57
N GLN A 64 -1.39 -8.51 12.64
CA GLN A 64 -2.63 -9.20 12.27
C GLN A 64 -3.80 -8.77 13.18
N GLU A 65 -3.58 -8.74 14.50
CA GLU A 65 -4.60 -8.30 15.46
C GLU A 65 -5.01 -6.84 15.26
N LEU A 66 -4.04 -5.96 15.00
CA LEU A 66 -4.29 -4.55 14.68
C LEU A 66 -5.05 -4.39 13.36
N TYR A 67 -4.69 -5.16 12.32
CA TYR A 67 -5.35 -5.03 11.02
C TYR A 67 -6.82 -5.45 11.06
N GLY A 68 -7.17 -6.36 11.97
CA GLY A 68 -8.54 -6.79 12.25
C GLY A 68 -9.39 -5.80 13.06
N GLN A 69 -8.83 -4.69 13.55
CA GLN A 69 -9.61 -3.67 14.24
C GLN A 69 -10.44 -2.82 13.26
N PRO A 70 -11.61 -2.31 13.68
CA PRO A 70 -12.49 -1.53 12.81
C PRO A 70 -11.94 -0.13 12.52
N GLU A 71 -11.21 0.48 13.44
CA GLU A 71 -10.67 1.82 13.22
C GLU A 71 -9.45 1.79 12.28
N ARG A 72 -9.51 2.61 11.22
CA ARG A 72 -8.57 2.56 10.10
C ARG A 72 -7.11 2.81 10.52
N GLU A 73 -6.89 3.57 11.58
CA GLU A 73 -5.55 3.84 12.10
C GLU A 73 -4.79 2.59 12.53
N PHE A 74 -5.49 1.54 12.97
CA PHE A 74 -4.84 0.29 13.35
C PHE A 74 -4.28 -0.46 12.14
N ARG A 75 -4.93 -0.39 10.97
CA ARG A 75 -4.37 -0.93 9.72
C ARG A 75 -3.11 -0.19 9.30
N TYR A 76 -3.10 1.14 9.41
CA TYR A 76 -1.87 1.90 9.14
C TYR A 76 -0.74 1.50 10.09
N MET A 77 -1.04 1.25 11.36
CA MET A 77 -0.04 0.79 12.32
C MET A 77 0.48 -0.60 12.02
N ALA A 78 -0.39 -1.54 11.67
CA ALA A 78 0.00 -2.86 11.23
C ALA A 78 0.97 -2.77 10.04
N ILE A 79 0.65 -1.97 9.01
CA ILE A 79 1.52 -1.76 7.85
C ILE A 79 2.85 -1.09 8.26
N ASP A 80 2.80 -0.04 9.09
CA ASP A 80 3.99 0.64 9.61
C ASP A 80 4.90 -0.33 10.41
N MET A 81 4.33 -1.25 11.18
CA MET A 81 5.05 -2.27 11.94
C MET A 81 5.69 -3.32 11.03
N LEU A 82 4.92 -3.89 10.10
CA LEU A 82 5.40 -4.88 9.13
C LEU A 82 6.53 -4.32 8.26
N SER A 83 6.44 -3.04 7.86
CA SER A 83 7.45 -2.39 7.01
C SER A 83 8.84 -2.37 7.65
N LYS A 84 8.93 -2.35 8.99
CA LYS A 84 10.21 -2.34 9.72
C LYS A 84 10.90 -3.69 9.74
N VAL A 85 10.16 -4.76 9.46
CA VAL A 85 10.65 -6.15 9.50
C VAL A 85 10.62 -6.83 8.14
N VAL A 86 10.16 -6.16 7.07
CA VAL A 86 9.97 -6.74 5.72
C VAL A 86 11.21 -7.50 5.22
N LYS A 87 12.42 -6.98 5.44
CA LYS A 87 13.68 -7.61 5.00
C LYS A 87 14.07 -8.90 5.75
N LYS A 88 13.28 -9.30 6.75
CA LYS A 88 13.52 -10.47 7.59
C LYS A 88 12.40 -11.51 7.48
N GLN A 89 11.39 -11.25 6.63
CA GLN A 89 10.23 -12.10 6.52
C GLN A 89 10.47 -13.29 5.58
N PRO A 90 9.89 -14.46 5.87
CA PRO A 90 10.01 -15.62 5.01
C PRO A 90 9.18 -15.43 3.73
N ARG A 91 9.48 -16.19 2.68
CA ARG A 91 8.87 -16.03 1.35
C ARG A 91 7.34 -16.08 1.38
N GLU A 92 6.77 -16.93 2.23
CA GLU A 92 5.34 -17.20 2.39
C GLU A 92 4.56 -15.97 2.91
N MET A 93 5.26 -14.94 3.40
CA MET A 93 4.63 -13.71 3.88
C MET A 93 3.84 -12.96 2.79
N LEU A 94 4.10 -13.24 1.51
CA LEU A 94 3.38 -12.61 0.42
C LEU A 94 1.88 -12.99 0.39
N ASP A 95 1.54 -14.22 0.79
CA ASP A 95 0.13 -14.64 0.91
C ASP A 95 -0.58 -13.86 2.02
N PHE A 96 0.11 -13.59 3.13
CA PHE A 96 -0.43 -12.74 4.18
C PHE A 96 -0.62 -11.29 3.69
N TYR A 97 0.33 -10.74 2.92
CA TYR A 97 0.14 -9.40 2.33
C TYR A 97 -1.03 -9.35 1.36
N GLU A 98 -1.23 -10.38 0.53
CA GLU A 98 -2.40 -10.50 -0.33
C GLU A 98 -3.70 -10.46 0.49
N GLN A 99 -3.78 -11.22 1.59
CA GLN A 99 -4.94 -11.19 2.50
C GLN A 99 -5.20 -9.79 3.07
N LEU A 100 -4.14 -9.04 3.44
CA LEU A 100 -4.31 -7.66 3.91
C LEU A 100 -4.83 -6.74 2.81
N ILE A 101 -4.37 -6.92 1.56
CA ILE A 101 -4.80 -6.11 0.42
C ILE A 101 -6.30 -6.24 0.20
N VAL A 102 -6.86 -7.46 0.26
CA VAL A 102 -8.28 -7.72 0.00
C VAL A 102 -9.18 -7.51 1.23
N THR A 103 -8.62 -7.17 2.41
CA THR A 103 -9.39 -6.96 3.66
C THR A 103 -9.80 -5.49 3.81
N GLU A 104 -11.09 -5.23 3.54
CA GLU A 104 -11.71 -3.90 3.32
C GLU A 104 -10.76 -2.93 2.58
N PRO A 105 -10.52 -3.22 1.29
CA PRO A 105 -9.54 -2.52 0.48
C PRO A 105 -9.95 -1.06 0.25
N TRP A 106 -8.96 -0.18 0.31
CA TRP A 106 -9.05 1.18 -0.20
C TRP A 106 -7.65 1.71 -0.48
N TRP A 107 -7.54 2.75 -1.30
CA TRP A 107 -6.26 3.21 -1.84
C TRP A 107 -5.23 3.55 -0.75
N ASP A 108 -5.66 4.03 0.40
CA ASP A 108 -4.81 4.40 1.53
C ASP A 108 -4.04 3.23 2.15
N THR A 109 -4.63 2.03 2.24
CA THR A 109 -3.91 0.83 2.70
C THR A 109 -3.24 0.10 1.54
N VAL A 110 -3.94 -0.05 0.41
CA VAL A 110 -3.45 -0.79 -0.76
C VAL A 110 -2.16 -0.16 -1.30
N ASP A 111 -2.08 1.17 -1.38
CA ASP A 111 -0.88 1.85 -1.89
C ASP A 111 0.34 1.65 -0.98
N LEU A 112 0.12 1.63 0.34
CA LEU A 112 1.18 1.38 1.32
C LEU A 112 1.63 -0.09 1.28
N LEU A 113 0.68 -1.03 1.20
CA LEU A 113 0.95 -2.47 1.07
C LEU A 113 1.74 -2.74 -0.21
N ALA A 114 1.25 -2.27 -1.35
CA ALA A 114 1.86 -2.45 -2.66
C ALA A 114 3.28 -1.89 -2.72
N SER A 115 3.44 -0.58 -2.47
CA SER A 115 4.72 0.10 -2.68
C SER A 115 5.76 -0.17 -1.59
N THR A 116 5.37 -0.70 -0.43
CA THR A 116 6.27 -0.88 0.72
C THR A 116 6.46 -2.35 1.09
N LEU A 117 5.37 -3.07 1.37
CA LEU A 117 5.47 -4.44 1.83
C LEU A 117 5.70 -5.37 0.64
N VAL A 118 4.75 -5.42 -0.30
CA VAL A 118 4.85 -6.25 -1.51
C VAL A 118 6.10 -5.88 -2.31
N GLY A 119 6.27 -4.59 -2.60
CA GLY A 119 7.45 -4.10 -3.33
C GLY A 119 8.76 -4.49 -2.65
N GLY A 120 8.88 -4.28 -1.32
CA GLY A 120 10.08 -4.64 -0.56
C GLY A 120 10.30 -6.15 -0.47
N HIS A 121 9.23 -6.94 -0.41
CA HIS A 121 9.28 -8.40 -0.34
C HIS A 121 9.69 -9.04 -1.67
N LEU A 122 9.14 -8.55 -2.78
CA LEU A 122 9.49 -9.01 -4.13
C LEU A 122 10.92 -8.59 -4.53
N GLN A 123 11.49 -7.54 -3.93
CA GLN A 123 12.93 -7.27 -4.08
C GLN A 123 13.80 -8.31 -3.38
N LEU A 124 13.29 -8.93 -2.31
CA LEU A 124 13.99 -9.98 -1.57
C LEU A 124 13.83 -11.35 -2.24
N TYR A 125 12.68 -11.59 -2.86
CA TYR A 125 12.31 -12.84 -3.54
C TYR A 125 11.82 -12.58 -4.97
N PRO A 126 12.72 -12.17 -5.89
CA PRO A 126 12.34 -11.79 -7.26
C PRO A 126 11.78 -12.96 -8.07
N ASP A 127 12.10 -14.21 -7.71
CA ASP A 127 11.54 -15.43 -8.30
C ASP A 127 10.02 -15.56 -8.10
N MET A 128 9.45 -14.85 -7.12
CA MET A 128 8.01 -14.84 -6.87
C MET A 128 7.24 -13.82 -7.72
N ILE A 129 7.94 -12.89 -8.40
CA ILE A 129 7.31 -11.80 -9.14
C ILE A 129 6.37 -12.35 -10.21
N GLU A 130 6.83 -13.27 -11.05
CA GLU A 130 6.02 -13.82 -12.15
C GLU A 130 4.70 -14.42 -11.64
N ALA A 131 4.78 -15.34 -10.68
CA ALA A 131 3.61 -16.05 -10.17
C ALA A 131 2.54 -15.11 -9.57
N TYR A 132 2.95 -14.17 -8.70
CA TYR A 132 2.00 -13.27 -8.05
C TYR A 132 1.55 -12.13 -8.96
N ASN A 133 2.45 -11.59 -9.79
CA ASN A 133 2.09 -10.55 -10.74
C ASN A 133 1.03 -11.06 -11.73
N THR A 134 1.25 -12.22 -12.35
CA THR A 134 0.30 -12.85 -13.28
C THR A 134 -1.04 -13.08 -12.59
N LYS A 135 -1.03 -13.66 -11.38
CA LYS A 135 -2.25 -13.89 -10.59
C LYS A 135 -3.04 -12.61 -10.35
N TRP A 136 -2.37 -11.50 -10.03
CA TRP A 136 -3.02 -10.24 -9.66
C TRP A 136 -3.42 -9.40 -10.86
N ILE A 137 -2.62 -9.38 -11.93
CA ILE A 137 -2.86 -8.53 -13.10
C ILE A 137 -3.92 -9.12 -14.05
N ASP A 138 -4.02 -10.45 -14.12
CA ASP A 138 -4.99 -11.16 -14.97
C ASP A 138 -6.30 -11.50 -14.22
N GLY A 139 -6.40 -11.17 -12.93
CA GLY A 139 -7.62 -11.39 -12.13
C GLY A 139 -8.63 -10.24 -12.22
N ASP A 140 -9.78 -10.41 -11.57
CA ASP A 140 -10.88 -9.42 -11.60
C ASP A 140 -10.85 -8.38 -10.46
N ASP A 141 -9.97 -8.56 -9.47
CA ASP A 141 -9.88 -7.67 -8.31
C ASP A 141 -9.01 -6.43 -8.62
N ILE A 142 -9.66 -5.26 -8.64
CA ILE A 142 -9.02 -3.99 -8.98
C ILE A 142 -7.89 -3.60 -8.01
N TRP A 143 -7.91 -4.06 -6.76
CA TRP A 143 -6.92 -3.71 -5.75
C TRP A 143 -5.68 -4.60 -5.85
N LEU A 144 -5.86 -5.86 -6.24
CA LEU A 144 -4.76 -6.72 -6.65
C LEU A 144 -4.12 -6.23 -7.95
N ALA A 145 -4.92 -5.87 -8.97
CA ALA A 145 -4.38 -5.26 -10.19
C ALA A 145 -3.64 -3.95 -9.90
N ARG A 146 -4.20 -3.07 -9.06
CA ARG A 146 -3.53 -1.85 -8.60
C ARG A 146 -2.21 -2.16 -7.87
N THR A 147 -2.15 -3.24 -7.10
CA THR A 147 -0.93 -3.70 -6.44
C THR A 147 0.13 -4.13 -7.46
N ALA A 148 -0.25 -4.92 -8.47
CA ALA A 148 0.64 -5.34 -9.55
C ALA A 148 1.21 -4.13 -10.33
N ILE A 149 0.41 -3.09 -10.55
CA ILE A 149 0.87 -1.84 -11.19
C ILE A 149 1.82 -1.04 -10.28
N LEU A 150 1.61 -1.06 -8.96
CA LEU A 150 2.30 -0.16 -8.02
C LEU A 150 3.43 -0.79 -7.19
N PHE A 151 3.66 -2.10 -7.21
CA PHE A 151 4.66 -2.68 -6.30
C PHE A 151 6.09 -2.18 -6.60
N GLN A 152 6.38 -1.85 -7.86
CA GLN A 152 7.67 -1.32 -8.29
C GLN A 152 7.86 0.18 -8.01
N LEU A 153 6.88 0.88 -7.42
CA LEU A 153 6.86 2.35 -7.32
C LEU A 153 8.10 2.97 -6.63
N LYS A 154 8.78 2.21 -5.78
CA LYS A 154 9.99 2.63 -5.04
C LYS A 154 11.29 2.05 -5.59
N TYR A 155 11.26 1.33 -6.72
CA TYR A 155 12.42 0.63 -7.28
C TYR A 155 13.42 1.56 -7.95
N LYS A 156 12.98 2.76 -8.36
CA LYS A 156 13.84 3.78 -8.98
C LYS A 156 14.47 3.26 -10.28
N ASP A 157 15.80 3.36 -10.39
CA ASP A 157 16.63 2.84 -11.46
C ASP A 157 16.60 1.30 -11.59
N LYS A 158 16.07 0.60 -10.56
CA LYS A 158 15.89 -0.86 -10.57
C LYS A 158 14.51 -1.31 -11.03
N THR A 159 13.67 -0.39 -11.52
CA THR A 159 12.34 -0.75 -12.03
C THR A 159 12.50 -1.61 -13.29
N ASP A 160 11.81 -2.76 -13.32
CA ASP A 160 11.62 -3.50 -14.56
C ASP A 160 10.56 -2.77 -15.39
N ALA A 161 11.04 -1.97 -16.34
CA ALA A 161 10.20 -1.15 -17.21
C ALA A 161 9.29 -2.00 -18.11
N ALA A 162 9.79 -3.15 -18.59
CA ALA A 162 9.00 -4.03 -19.45
C ALA A 162 7.81 -4.59 -18.68
N LEU A 163 8.04 -5.06 -17.45
CA LEU A 163 6.96 -5.54 -16.58
C LEU A 163 5.99 -4.42 -16.19
N LEU A 164 6.50 -3.22 -15.86
CA LEU A 164 5.67 -2.07 -15.55
C LEU A 164 4.73 -1.72 -16.72
N PHE A 165 5.26 -1.61 -17.93
CA PHE A 165 4.49 -1.28 -19.12
C PHE A 165 3.49 -2.39 -19.46
N ALA A 166 3.88 -3.67 -19.40
CA ALA A 166 2.98 -4.79 -19.58
C ALA A 166 1.80 -4.77 -18.59
N ASN A 167 2.06 -4.44 -17.32
CA ASN A 167 0.99 -4.30 -16.32
C ASN A 167 0.06 -3.13 -16.61
N CYS A 168 0.60 -2.00 -17.11
CA CYS A 168 -0.24 -0.88 -17.53
C CYS A 168 -1.10 -1.24 -18.75
N GLU A 169 -0.52 -1.90 -19.75
CA GLU A 169 -1.20 -2.33 -20.98
C GLU A 169 -2.42 -3.20 -20.70
N LYS A 170 -2.32 -4.13 -19.75
CA LYS A 170 -3.41 -5.02 -19.34
C LYS A 170 -4.69 -4.32 -18.90
N TRP A 171 -4.57 -3.06 -18.48
CA TRP A 171 -5.67 -2.31 -17.88
C TRP A 171 -5.91 -0.95 -18.54
N LEU A 172 -5.42 -0.73 -19.77
CA LEU A 172 -5.61 0.54 -20.49
C LEU A 172 -7.08 0.88 -20.74
N ASP A 173 -7.89 -0.12 -21.06
CA ASP A 173 -9.33 0.02 -21.37
C ASP A 173 -10.21 0.12 -20.12
N SER A 174 -9.63 0.09 -18.92
CA SER A 174 -10.37 0.11 -17.67
C SER A 174 -10.97 1.49 -17.37
N ASP A 175 -12.28 1.53 -17.17
CA ASP A 175 -13.00 2.72 -16.67
C ASP A 175 -12.83 2.95 -15.15
N GLU A 176 -12.20 2.00 -14.44
CA GLU A 176 -11.98 2.10 -12.99
C GLU A 176 -11.04 3.25 -12.62
N PHE A 177 -11.56 4.23 -11.90
CA PHE A 177 -10.83 5.44 -11.48
C PHE A 177 -9.50 5.11 -10.77
N PHE A 178 -9.52 4.11 -9.88
CA PHE A 178 -8.32 3.72 -9.13
C PHE A 178 -7.27 3.05 -10.00
N ILE A 179 -7.66 2.32 -11.04
CA ILE A 179 -6.72 1.73 -11.98
C ILE A 179 -6.08 2.80 -12.87
N GLN A 180 -6.88 3.71 -13.43
CA GLN A 180 -6.37 4.84 -14.21
C GLN A 180 -5.39 5.71 -13.40
N LYS A 181 -5.71 5.97 -12.12
CA LYS A 181 -4.79 6.65 -11.20
C LYS A 181 -3.51 5.85 -10.92
N ALA A 182 -3.60 4.53 -10.83
CA ALA A 182 -2.43 3.66 -10.61
C ALA A 182 -1.45 3.74 -11.78
N ILE A 183 -1.96 3.55 -13.01
CA ILE A 183 -1.18 3.63 -14.26
C ILE A 183 -0.47 4.97 -14.35
N GLY A 184 -1.22 6.08 -14.26
CA GLY A 184 -0.63 7.41 -14.35
C GLY A 184 0.40 7.70 -13.26
N TRP A 185 0.19 7.20 -12.04
CA TRP A 185 1.16 7.39 -10.95
C TRP A 185 2.42 6.56 -11.11
N ALA A 186 2.30 5.30 -11.52
CA ALA A 186 3.43 4.41 -11.76
C ALA A 186 4.34 4.97 -12.86
N LEU A 187 3.74 5.37 -13.99
CA LEU A 187 4.44 6.02 -15.11
C LEU A 187 5.11 7.33 -14.67
N ARG A 188 4.38 8.22 -13.96
CA ARG A 188 4.96 9.47 -13.44
C ARG A 188 6.15 9.23 -12.51
N GLN A 189 6.09 8.20 -11.68
CA GLN A 189 7.21 7.88 -10.79
C GLN A 189 8.41 7.36 -11.56
N TYR A 190 8.19 6.48 -12.54
CA TYR A 190 9.27 5.93 -13.36
C TYR A 190 9.90 7.00 -14.28
N ALA A 191 9.13 7.99 -14.74
CA ALA A 191 9.62 9.10 -15.56
C ALA A 191 10.75 9.91 -14.89
N LYS A 192 10.89 9.87 -13.56
CA LYS A 192 12.02 10.49 -12.84
C LYS A 192 13.37 9.80 -13.12
N PHE A 193 13.34 8.59 -13.66
CA PHE A 193 14.50 7.75 -13.94
C PHE A 193 14.67 7.53 -15.45
N ASP A 194 13.57 7.32 -16.17
CA ASP A 194 13.58 7.24 -17.63
C ASP A 194 12.36 7.94 -18.23
N ALA A 195 12.50 9.25 -18.45
CA ALA A 195 11.45 10.10 -18.98
C ALA A 195 11.12 9.75 -20.45
N ASN A 196 12.14 9.38 -21.24
CA ASN A 196 11.98 9.07 -22.66
C ASN A 196 11.18 7.77 -22.85
N ALA A 197 11.45 6.73 -22.05
CA ALA A 197 10.68 5.50 -22.10
C ALA A 197 9.19 5.74 -21.77
N VAL A 198 8.91 6.57 -20.77
CA VAL A 198 7.53 6.92 -20.40
C VAL A 198 6.84 7.74 -21.49
N LEU A 199 7.52 8.71 -22.11
CA LEU A 199 6.96 9.46 -23.25
C LEU A 199 6.62 8.52 -24.41
N ALA A 200 7.56 7.65 -24.79
CA ALA A 200 7.35 6.67 -25.85
C ALA A 200 6.15 5.76 -25.55
N PHE A 201 6.01 5.28 -24.31
CA PHE A 201 4.85 4.49 -23.88
C PHE A 201 3.55 5.28 -24.02
N VAL A 202 3.50 6.51 -23.50
CA VAL A 202 2.30 7.37 -23.50
C VAL A 202 1.91 7.83 -24.91
N GLU A 203 2.86 7.96 -25.84
CA GLU A 203 2.60 8.32 -27.23
C GLU A 203 2.16 7.14 -28.09
N SER A 204 2.60 5.92 -27.76
CA SER A 204 2.27 4.70 -28.50
C SER A 204 0.97 4.03 -28.07
N HIS A 205 0.40 4.42 -26.92
CA HIS A 205 -0.79 3.80 -26.35
C HIS A 205 -1.92 4.81 -26.11
N ASP A 206 -3.16 4.37 -26.29
CA ASP A 206 -4.34 5.16 -25.96
C ASP A 206 -4.65 5.03 -24.46
N LEU A 207 -4.06 5.92 -23.67
CA LEU A 207 -4.32 6.00 -22.24
C LEU A 207 -5.59 6.81 -21.98
N ALA A 208 -6.39 6.35 -21.02
CA ALA A 208 -7.46 7.18 -20.44
C ALA A 208 -6.94 8.60 -20.12
N PRO A 209 -7.73 9.66 -20.39
CA PRO A 209 -7.29 11.05 -20.23
C PRO A 209 -6.71 11.37 -18.84
N LEU A 210 -7.24 10.71 -17.81
CA LEU A 210 -6.74 10.81 -16.44
C LEU A 210 -5.32 10.23 -16.30
N SER A 211 -5.10 9.00 -16.77
CA SER A 211 -3.80 8.33 -16.73
C SER A 211 -2.74 9.14 -17.47
N ARG A 212 -3.06 9.62 -18.68
CA ARG A 212 -2.17 10.46 -19.49
C ARG A 212 -1.76 11.73 -18.75
N ARG A 213 -2.75 12.49 -18.23
CA ARG A 213 -2.50 13.74 -17.49
C ARG A 213 -1.66 13.51 -16.23
N GLU A 214 -1.90 12.42 -15.50
CA GLU A 214 -1.11 12.09 -14.32
C GLU A 214 0.33 11.71 -14.69
N ALA A 215 0.52 10.88 -15.72
CA ALA A 215 1.83 10.46 -16.22
C ALA A 215 2.69 11.66 -16.65
N LEU A 216 2.08 12.61 -17.38
CA LEU A 216 2.79 13.74 -17.98
C LEU A 216 2.94 14.97 -17.06
N LYS A 217 2.51 14.91 -15.81
CA LYS A 217 2.43 16.09 -14.90
C LYS A 217 3.75 16.85 -14.67
N HIS A 218 4.89 16.21 -14.89
CA HIS A 218 6.22 16.77 -14.60
C HIS A 218 7.15 16.81 -15.81
N PHE A 219 6.61 16.59 -17.01
CA PHE A 219 7.31 16.82 -18.26
C PHE A 219 7.24 18.30 -18.66
#